data_AF-A0A3D0XXY6-F1
#
_entry.id   AF-A0A3D0XXY6-F1
#
_cell.length_a   1.000
_cell.length_b   1.000
_cell.length_c   1.000
_cell.angle_alpha   90.00
_cell.angle_beta   90.00
_cell.angle_gamma   90.00
#
_symmetry.space_group_name_H-M   'P 1'
#
loop_
_entity.id
_entity.type
_entity.pdbx_description
1 polymer ?
#
loop_
_entity_poly.entity_id
_entity_poly.type
_entity_poly.pdbx_seq_one_letter_code
_entity_poly.pdbx_strand_id
1 'polypeptide(L)'
;MKVLTIKQPWATLIIQGDKRFEFRSWQTKYRGDLLIHAGKGIDKEAMKRLAKYLPKELQYGKILGKVKLVDCIKMSPEFKELLLKENSDIYTKSSFKESYGWQVSNVKVFENPIDVKGHLSLWEYDL
;
A
#
# COMPACT_ATOMS: atom_id res chain seq x y z
N MET A 1 -12.10 10.24 -7.94
CA MET A 1 -10.96 9.31 -8.17
C MET A 1 -10.93 8.29 -7.04
N LYS A 2 -10.66 7.01 -7.34
CA LYS A 2 -10.61 5.96 -6.31
C LYS A 2 -9.45 6.19 -5.36
N VAL A 3 -9.70 5.99 -4.07
CA VAL A 3 -8.71 6.10 -3.00
C VAL A 3 -8.72 4.85 -2.14
N LEU A 4 -7.55 4.43 -1.69
CA LEU A 4 -7.39 3.37 -0.70
C LEU A 4 -6.64 3.90 0.52
N THR A 5 -7.28 3.78 1.69
CA THR A 5 -6.64 4.06 2.97
C THR A 5 -5.82 2.85 3.43
N ILE A 6 -4.53 3.08 3.67
CA ILE A 6 -3.53 2.07 4.02
C ILE A 6 -2.84 2.49 5.32
N LYS A 7 -2.57 1.53 6.22
CA LYS A 7 -1.82 1.78 7.46
C LYS A 7 -0.36 2.10 7.16
N GLN A 8 0.27 2.91 7.99
CA GLN A 8 1.73 3.06 7.94
C GLN A 8 2.43 1.82 8.53
N PRO A 9 3.63 1.44 8.04
CA PRO A 9 4.44 2.12 7.03
C PRO A 9 4.07 1.81 5.58
N TRP A 10 3.08 0.94 5.35
CA TRP A 10 2.80 0.36 4.05
C TRP A 10 2.40 1.39 2.99
N ALA A 11 1.64 2.43 3.38
CA ALA A 11 1.28 3.53 2.48
C ALA A 11 2.53 4.24 1.93
N THR A 12 3.49 4.54 2.81
CA THR A 12 4.76 5.17 2.44
C THR A 12 5.62 4.25 1.57
N LEU A 13 5.75 2.97 1.90
CA LEU A 13 6.51 2.02 1.07
C LEU A 13 5.92 1.84 -0.34
N ILE A 14 4.60 1.93 -0.48
CA ILE A 14 3.95 1.90 -1.80
C ILE A 14 4.31 3.14 -2.61
N ILE A 15 4.28 4.32 -1.98
CA ILE A 15 4.56 5.60 -2.66
C ILE A 15 6.05 5.87 -2.86
N GLN A 16 6.94 5.19 -2.13
CA GLN A 16 8.38 5.15 -2.44
C GLN A 16 8.70 4.16 -3.57
N GLY A 17 7.78 3.26 -3.92
CA GLY A 17 8.00 2.21 -4.91
C GLY A 17 8.65 0.94 -4.36
N ASP A 18 8.99 0.91 -3.07
CA ASP A 18 9.58 -0.24 -2.38
C ASP A 18 8.60 -1.44 -2.30
N LYS A 19 7.30 -1.18 -2.20
CA LYS A 19 6.24 -2.21 -2.12
C LYS A 19 5.25 -2.09 -3.27
N ARG A 20 5.26 -3.06 -4.19
CA ARG A 20 4.36 -3.07 -5.36
C ARG A 20 3.08 -3.89 -5.20
N PHE A 21 2.85 -4.47 -4.02
CA PHE A 21 1.64 -5.24 -3.72
C PHE A 21 1.02 -4.82 -2.39
N GLU A 22 -0.22 -4.35 -2.44
CA GLU A 22 -1.05 -4.11 -1.26
C GLU A 22 -1.87 -5.36 -0.93
N PHE A 23 -1.95 -5.75 0.34
CA PHE A 23 -2.60 -7.01 0.74
C PHE A 23 -3.98 -6.76 1.32
N ARG A 24 -4.99 -7.51 0.86
CA ARG A 24 -6.39 -7.37 1.28
C ARG A 24 -7.12 -8.71 1.35
N SER A 25 -8.05 -8.82 2.29
CA SER A 25 -8.93 -9.98 2.45
C SER A 25 -9.94 -10.14 1.31
N TRP A 26 -10.14 -9.08 0.52
CA TRP A 26 -11.15 -9.02 -0.53
C TRP A 26 -10.54 -8.66 -1.89
N GLN A 27 -11.19 -9.16 -2.94
CA GLN A 27 -10.82 -8.93 -4.34
C GLN A 27 -11.44 -7.66 -4.90
N THR A 28 -10.79 -7.03 -5.88
CA THR A 28 -11.39 -5.93 -6.64
C THR A 28 -11.29 -6.16 -8.14
N LYS A 29 -12.35 -5.78 -8.86
CA LYS A 29 -12.36 -5.71 -10.33
C LYS A 29 -11.84 -4.36 -10.85
N TYR A 30 -11.68 -3.36 -9.97
CA TYR A 30 -11.20 -2.05 -10.36
C TYR A 30 -9.77 -2.13 -10.91
N ARG A 31 -9.51 -1.41 -11.99
CA ARG A 31 -8.18 -1.20 -12.59
C ARG A 31 -8.10 0.24 -13.07
N GLY A 32 -6.98 0.89 -12.82
CA GLY A 32 -6.81 2.31 -13.12
C GLY A 32 -6.16 3.07 -11.98
N ASP A 33 -6.34 4.38 -12.02
CA ASP A 33 -5.71 5.31 -11.09
C ASP A 33 -6.26 5.15 -9.66
N LEU A 34 -5.35 4.99 -8.71
CA LEU A 34 -5.65 4.80 -7.30
C LEU A 34 -4.83 5.78 -6.47
N LEU A 35 -5.51 6.62 -5.69
CA LEU A 35 -4.87 7.48 -4.72
C LEU A 35 -4.53 6.67 -3.46
N ILE A 36 -3.34 6.87 -2.91
CA ILE A 36 -2.87 6.20 -1.70
C ILE A 36 -2.99 7.16 -0.53
N HIS A 37 -3.91 6.86 0.37
CA HIS A 37 -4.11 7.60 1.61
C HIS A 37 -3.40 6.89 2.76
N ALA A 38 -2.51 7.60 3.45
CA ALA A 38 -1.92 7.14 4.69
C ALA A 38 -2.92 7.35 5.83
N GLY A 39 -3.48 6.25 6.35
CA GLY A 39 -4.33 6.29 7.53
C GLY A 39 -3.56 6.70 8.79
N LYS A 40 -4.29 7.00 9.87
CA LYS A 40 -3.69 7.29 11.19
C LYS A 40 -3.18 6.04 11.92
N GLY A 41 -3.63 4.86 11.49
CA GLY A 41 -3.22 3.59 12.10
C GLY A 41 -1.84 3.14 11.63
N ILE A 42 -1.09 2.52 12.54
CA ILE A 42 0.26 1.99 12.26
C ILE A 42 0.35 0.49 12.52
N ASP A 43 1.22 -0.17 11.77
CA ASP A 43 1.74 -1.50 12.04
C ASP A 43 3.08 -1.34 12.79
N LYS A 44 3.04 -1.45 14.12
CA LYS A 44 4.20 -1.19 14.99
C LYS A 44 5.38 -2.13 14.72
N GLU A 45 5.09 -3.38 14.38
CA GLU A 45 6.14 -4.37 14.08
C GLU A 45 6.82 -4.02 12.76
N ALA A 46 6.03 -3.75 11.72
CA ALA A 46 6.55 -3.32 10.43
C ALA A 46 7.34 -2.01 10.55
N MET A 47 6.85 -1.02 11.31
CA MET A 47 7.57 0.24 11.59
C MET A 47 8.99 0.01 12.11
N LYS A 48 9.16 -0.86 13.12
CA LYS A 48 10.47 -1.14 13.71
C LYS A 48 11.36 -1.89 12.72
N ARG A 49 10.82 -2.91 12.06
CA ARG A 49 11.56 -3.82 11.18
C ARG A 49 12.02 -3.14 9.89
N LEU A 50 11.22 -2.23 9.37
CA LEU A 50 11.44 -1.52 8.10
C LEU A 50 12.04 -0.13 8.30
N ALA A 51 12.47 0.23 9.51
CA ALA A 51 12.94 1.59 9.84
C ALA A 51 13.98 2.16 8.84
N LYS A 52 14.84 1.30 8.25
CA LYS A 52 15.84 1.70 7.25
C LYS A 52 15.25 2.20 5.91
N TYR A 53 14.01 1.83 5.60
CA TYR A 53 13.29 2.26 4.38
C TYR A 53 12.51 3.56 4.59
N LEU A 54 12.22 3.90 5.84
CA LEU A 54 11.26 4.94 6.16
C LEU A 54 11.94 6.32 6.22
N PRO A 55 11.26 7.37 5.74
CA PRO A 55 11.71 8.73 5.99
C PRO A 55 11.69 9.04 7.49
N LYS A 56 12.48 10.05 7.90
CA LYS A 56 12.50 10.52 9.30
C LYS A 56 11.11 10.93 9.80
N GLU A 57 10.31 11.50 8.91
CA GLU A 57 8.95 11.95 9.19
C GLU A 57 7.95 11.26 8.27
N LEU A 58 6.99 10.57 8.87
CA LEU A 58 5.89 9.94 8.16
C LEU A 58 4.67 10.85 8.13
N GLN A 59 3.98 10.81 7.00
CA GLN A 59 2.72 11.52 6.79
C GLN A 59 1.55 10.64 7.24
N TYR A 60 0.55 11.25 7.87
CA TYR A 60 -0.64 10.56 8.39
C TYR A 60 -1.90 11.38 8.12
N GLY A 61 -3.00 10.70 7.81
CA GLY A 61 -4.27 11.35 7.48
C GLY A 61 -4.23 12.12 6.16
N LYS A 62 -3.34 11.75 5.23
CA LYS A 62 -3.14 12.46 3.96
C LYS A 62 -3.11 11.52 2.77
N ILE A 63 -3.54 12.00 1.61
CA ILE A 63 -3.24 11.37 0.31
C ILE A 63 -1.80 11.73 -0.04
N LEU A 64 -0.95 10.70 -0.17
CA LEU A 64 0.48 10.84 -0.40
C LEU A 64 0.84 10.92 -1.89
N GLY A 65 -0.01 10.37 -2.73
CA GLY A 65 0.25 10.25 -4.16
C GLY A 65 -0.73 9.33 -4.85
N LYS A 66 -0.38 9.01 -6.08
CA LYS A 66 -1.16 8.19 -7.00
C LYS A 66 -0.35 7.00 -7.47
N VAL A 67 -1.01 5.86 -7.67
CA VAL A 67 -0.49 4.68 -8.35
C VAL A 67 -1.52 4.21 -9.37
N LYS A 68 -1.16 3.24 -10.21
CA LYS A 68 -2.08 2.51 -11.06
C LYS A 68 -2.27 1.10 -10.51
N LEU A 69 -3.50 0.75 -10.12
CA LEU A 69 -3.88 -0.63 -9.79
C LEU A 69 -4.00 -1.42 -11.09
N VAL A 70 -3.08 -2.37 -11.30
CA VAL A 70 -2.95 -3.13 -12.55
C VAL A 70 -3.40 -4.57 -12.43
N ASP A 71 -3.31 -5.16 -11.24
CA ASP A 71 -3.81 -6.52 -11.03
C ASP A 71 -4.28 -6.80 -9.59
N CYS A 72 -4.98 -7.91 -9.40
CA CYS A 72 -5.47 -8.42 -8.12
C CYS A 72 -5.31 -9.95 -8.12
N ILE A 73 -4.25 -10.43 -7.49
CA ILE A 73 -3.77 -11.81 -7.56
C ILE A 73 -4.12 -12.55 -6.27
N LYS A 74 -4.57 -13.80 -6.36
CA LYS A 74 -4.81 -14.65 -5.18
C LYS A 74 -3.48 -15.05 -4.54
N MET A 75 -3.39 -15.01 -3.22
CA MET A 75 -2.17 -15.34 -2.46
C MET A 75 -1.90 -16.86 -2.40
N SER A 76 -1.53 -17.46 -3.54
CA SER A 76 -1.09 -18.86 -3.62
C SER A 76 0.29 -19.08 -2.99
N PRO A 77 0.68 -20.32 -2.65
CA PRO A 77 2.02 -20.62 -2.14
C PRO A 77 3.14 -20.14 -3.07
N GLU A 78 3.00 -20.36 -4.37
CA GLU A 78 3.99 -20.00 -5.39
C GLU A 78 4.16 -18.48 -5.47
N PHE A 79 3.05 -17.74 -5.40
CA PHE A 79 3.08 -16.29 -5.41
C PHE A 79 3.73 -15.73 -4.13
N LYS A 80 3.44 -16.33 -2.96
CA LYS A 80 4.11 -15.98 -1.70
C LYS A 80 5.61 -16.19 -1.78
N GLU A 81 6.06 -17.30 -2.35
CA GLU A 81 7.50 -17.58 -2.56
C GLU A 81 8.16 -16.58 -3.50
N LEU A 82 7.48 -16.18 -4.57
CA LEU A 82 7.97 -15.16 -5.48
C LEU A 82 8.21 -13.82 -4.75
N LEU A 83 7.26 -13.40 -3.91
CA LEU A 83 7.39 -12.16 -3.13
C LEU A 83 8.50 -12.24 -2.07
N LEU A 84 8.67 -13.40 -1.43
CA LEU A 84 9.77 -13.62 -0.49
C LEU A 84 11.15 -13.50 -1.17
N LYS A 85 11.28 -14.03 -2.39
CA LYS A 85 12.51 -13.94 -3.20
C LYS A 85 12.76 -12.52 -3.69
N GLU A 86 11.70 -11.76 -3.96
CA GLU A 86 11.79 -10.37 -4.43
C GLU A 86 12.34 -9.45 -3.33
N ASN A 87 11.75 -9.48 -2.13
CA ASN A 87 12.23 -8.69 -1.01
C ASN A 87 11.70 -9.26 0.32
N SER A 88 12.52 -10.04 1.00
CA SER A 88 12.16 -10.66 2.29
C SER A 88 12.04 -9.68 3.46
N ASP A 89 12.53 -8.45 3.30
CA ASP A 89 12.31 -7.38 4.28
C ASP A 89 10.91 -6.81 4.11
N ILE A 90 10.38 -6.66 2.91
CA ILE A 90 9.05 -6.06 2.71
C ILE A 90 7.97 -7.13 2.77
N TYR A 91 8.20 -8.26 2.12
CA TYR A 91 7.29 -9.39 2.05
C TYR A 91 7.76 -10.47 3.02
N THR A 92 6.98 -10.70 4.07
CA THR A 92 7.27 -11.72 5.07
C THR A 92 6.16 -12.75 5.16
N LYS A 93 6.49 -13.93 5.70
CA LYS A 93 5.46 -14.93 6.06
C LYS A 93 4.39 -14.33 6.97
N SER A 94 4.76 -13.46 7.91
CA SER A 94 3.82 -12.76 8.80
C SER A 94 2.94 -11.73 8.09
N SER A 95 3.35 -11.23 6.92
CA SER A 95 2.55 -10.29 6.10
C SER A 95 1.50 -10.98 5.22
N PHE A 96 1.64 -12.28 4.95
CA PHE A 96 0.75 -13.05 4.07
C PHE A 96 -0.50 -13.59 4.76
N LYS A 97 -1.13 -12.76 5.60
CA LYS A 97 -2.39 -13.08 6.29
C LYS A 97 -3.61 -12.93 5.39
N GLU A 98 -3.47 -12.11 4.36
CA GLU A 98 -4.57 -11.72 3.48
C GLU A 98 -4.68 -12.64 2.25
N SER A 99 -5.88 -12.64 1.65
CA SER A 99 -6.24 -13.54 0.55
C SER A 99 -5.78 -13.04 -0.83
N TYR A 100 -5.59 -11.73 -1.00
CA TYR A 100 -5.30 -11.11 -2.29
C TYR A 100 -4.15 -10.09 -2.22
N GLY A 101 -3.31 -10.08 -3.25
CA GLY A 101 -2.30 -9.06 -3.53
C GLY A 101 -2.73 -8.17 -4.69
N TRP A 102 -2.96 -6.90 -4.37
CA TRP A 102 -3.31 -5.85 -5.32
C TRP A 102 -2.02 -5.27 -5.89
N GLN A 103 -1.74 -5.55 -7.15
CA GLN A 103 -0.53 -5.07 -7.82
C GLN A 103 -0.68 -3.62 -8.24
N VAL A 104 0.26 -2.78 -7.80
CA VAL A 104 0.32 -1.37 -8.15
C VAL A 104 1.58 -1.05 -8.95
N SER A 105 1.48 -0.01 -9.77
CA SER A 105 2.57 0.47 -10.65
C SER A 105 2.45 1.98 -10.85
N ASN A 106 3.35 2.59 -11.63
CA ASN A 106 3.29 4.00 -12.03
C ASN A 106 3.09 4.96 -10.86
N VAL A 107 3.97 4.83 -9.86
CA VAL A 107 3.94 5.66 -8.66
C VAL A 107 4.21 7.12 -9.03
N LYS A 108 3.31 8.01 -8.60
CA LYS A 108 3.44 9.47 -8.65
C LYS A 108 3.27 10.02 -7.25
N VAL A 109 4.37 10.44 -6.63
CA VAL A 109 4.37 11.12 -5.33
C VAL A 109 3.78 12.52 -5.50
N PHE A 110 2.97 12.98 -4.56
CA PHE A 110 2.52 14.36 -4.52
C PHE A 110 3.52 15.21 -3.74
N GLU A 111 3.97 16.31 -4.33
CA GLU A 111 4.84 17.29 -3.66
C GLU A 111 4.16 17.83 -2.39
N ASN A 112 2.86 18.10 -2.48
CA ASN A 112 2.02 18.53 -1.37
C ASN A 112 0.96 17.44 -1.08
N PRO A 113 1.15 16.60 -0.04
CA PRO A 113 0.14 15.63 0.37
C PRO A 113 -1.16 16.30 0.79
N ILE A 114 -2.30 15.70 0.43
CA ILE A 114 -3.62 16.29 0.60
C ILE A 114 -4.24 15.85 1.93
N ASP A 115 -4.56 16.78 2.82
CA ASP A 115 -5.22 16.50 4.10
C ASP A 115 -6.69 16.10 3.90
N VAL A 116 -7.03 14.86 4.27
CA VAL A 116 -8.40 14.35 4.14
C VAL A 116 -8.65 13.18 5.10
N LYS A 117 -9.88 13.07 5.60
CA LYS A 117 -10.28 11.93 6.42
C LYS A 117 -10.30 10.65 5.57
N GLY A 118 -9.65 9.60 6.05
CA GLY A 118 -9.69 8.29 5.39
C GLY A 118 -11.01 7.57 5.62
N HIS A 119 -11.38 6.70 4.69
CA HIS A 119 -12.59 5.88 4.75
C HIS A 119 -12.27 4.39 4.56
N LEU A 120 -13.19 3.53 4.99
CA LEU A 120 -13.12 2.10 4.72
C LEU A 120 -13.39 1.81 3.25
N SER A 121 -12.95 0.64 2.79
CA SER A 121 -13.11 0.18 1.41
C SER A 121 -12.45 1.11 0.38
N LEU A 122 -12.73 0.90 -0.90
CA LEU A 122 -12.40 1.87 -1.95
C LEU A 122 -13.40 3.02 -1.89
N TRP A 123 -12.91 4.23 -1.68
CA TRP A 123 -13.73 5.45 -1.60
C TRP A 123 -13.36 6.43 -2.73
N GLU A 124 -14.16 7.47 -2.90
CA GLU A 124 -13.96 8.49 -3.95
C GLU A 124 -13.48 9.80 -3.35
N TYR A 125 -12.53 10.42 -4.04
CA TYR A 125 -12.08 11.79 -3.76
C TYR A 125 -12.04 12.59 -5.06
N ASP A 126 -12.65 13.77 -5.06
CA ASP A 126 -12.61 14.71 -6.18
C ASP A 126 -11.35 15.56 -6.06
N LEU A 127 -10.50 15.43 -7.07
CA LEU A 127 -9.16 16.00 -7.12
C LEU A 127 -9.12 17.21 -8.05
#